data_AF-A0A1S3JJD5-F1
#
_entry.id   AF-A0A1S3JJD5-F1
#
_cell.length_a   1.000
_cell.length_b   1.000
_cell.length_c   1.000
_cell.angle_alpha   90.00
_cell.angle_beta   90.00
_cell.angle_gamma   90.00
#
_symmetry.space_group_name_H-M   'P 1'
#
loop_
_entity.id
_entity.type
_entity.pdbx_description
1 polymer ?
#
loop_
_entity_poly.entity_id
_entity_poly.type
_entity_poly.pdbx_seq_one_letter_code
_entity_poly.pdbx_strand_id
1 'polypeptide(L)'
;MSNQPKKPRPQNSPSLILAPNENEILFNLIGNRCVTVATAVVQVFLASNPPALNRWSKRCTGVAMFIKDNEKRSYFIRVYGLVLMSMFNQV
;
A
#
# COMPACT_ATOMS: atom_id res chain seq x y z
N MET A 1 30.92 14.71 -24.24
CA MET A 1 30.28 14.29 -22.98
C MET A 1 28.78 14.40 -23.16
N SER A 2 28.06 13.28 -23.32
CA SER A 2 26.61 13.30 -23.54
C SER A 2 25.89 13.54 -22.21
N ASN A 3 25.23 14.68 -22.08
CA ASN A 3 24.30 14.95 -20.97
C ASN A 3 23.05 14.11 -21.17
N GLN A 4 23.04 12.87 -20.65
CA GLN A 4 21.79 12.13 -20.56
C GLN A 4 20.92 12.69 -19.41
N PRO A 5 19.63 12.97 -19.65
CA PRO A 5 18.73 13.40 -18.60
C PRO A 5 18.61 12.29 -17.55
N LYS A 6 18.92 12.62 -16.29
CA LYS A 6 18.76 11.71 -15.15
C LYS A 6 17.28 11.33 -15.06
N LYS A 7 16.96 10.02 -15.15
CA LYS A 7 15.59 9.53 -14.97
C LYS A 7 15.05 10.03 -13.63
N PRO A 8 13.80 10.56 -13.58
CA PRO A 8 13.20 11.01 -12.34
C PRO A 8 13.17 9.85 -11.33
N ARG A 9 13.41 10.18 -10.06
CA ARG A 9 13.31 9.19 -8.99
C ARG A 9 11.88 8.66 -8.97
N PRO A 10 11.67 7.34 -8.83
CA PRO A 10 10.32 6.81 -8.72
C PRO A 10 9.62 7.44 -7.51
N GLN A 11 8.44 8.00 -7.72
CA GLN A 11 7.61 8.56 -6.67
C GLN A 11 6.52 7.56 -6.30
N ASN A 12 6.09 7.60 -5.04
CA ASN A 12 4.98 6.81 -4.54
C ASN A 12 3.66 7.30 -5.17
N SER A 13 2.85 6.38 -5.68
CA SER A 13 1.50 6.68 -6.18
C SER A 13 0.51 6.81 -5.01
N PRO A 14 -0.03 8.01 -4.73
CA PRO A 14 -0.94 8.22 -3.61
C PRO A 14 -2.36 7.74 -3.89
N SER A 15 -3.12 7.59 -2.82
CA SER A 15 -4.56 7.49 -2.90
C SER A 15 -5.17 8.88 -3.02
N LEU A 16 -6.14 9.05 -3.92
CA LEU A 16 -6.82 10.33 -4.15
C LEU A 16 -7.80 10.71 -3.03
N ILE A 17 -8.22 9.74 -2.23
CA ILE A 17 -9.21 9.93 -1.16
C ILE A 17 -8.59 10.12 0.23
N LEU A 18 -7.29 9.81 0.35
CA LEU A 18 -6.54 10.08 1.57
C LEU A 18 -5.93 11.47 1.50
N ALA A 19 -5.85 12.16 2.63
CA ALA A 19 -5.13 13.42 2.73
C ALA A 19 -3.63 13.21 2.45
N PRO A 20 -2.89 14.25 2.02
CA PRO A 20 -1.46 14.13 1.74
C PRO A 20 -0.64 13.57 2.91
N ASN A 21 -0.90 14.05 4.13
CA ASN A 21 -0.24 13.56 5.35
C ASN A 21 -0.55 12.08 5.66
N GLU A 22 -1.77 11.63 5.42
CA GLU A 22 -2.16 10.22 5.56
C GLU A 22 -1.40 9.32 4.59
N ASN A 23 -1.22 9.78 3.34
CA ASN A 23 -0.40 9.08 2.36
C ASN A 23 1.08 9.02 2.79
N GLU A 24 1.63 10.12 3.31
CA GLU A 24 3.02 10.17 3.79
C GLU A 24 3.27 9.17 4.93
N ILE A 25 2.35 9.07 5.88
CA ILE A 25 2.43 8.07 6.96
C ILE A 25 2.57 6.66 6.36
N LEU A 26 1.74 6.31 5.38
CA LEU A 26 1.79 5.00 4.73
C LEU A 26 3.09 4.77 3.96
N PHE A 27 3.60 5.79 3.27
CA PHE A 27 4.85 5.71 2.53
C PHE A 27 6.07 5.50 3.44
N ASN A 28 6.01 5.97 4.68
CA ASN A 28 7.05 5.69 5.67
C ASN A 28 7.05 4.22 6.15
N LEU A 29 5.98 3.45 5.88
CA LEU A 29 5.84 2.05 6.33
C LEU A 29 6.31 0.99 5.31
N ILE A 30 6.58 1.36 4.05
CA ILE A 30 6.91 0.38 3.00
C ILE A 30 8.37 -0.09 3.05
N GLY A 31 9.26 0.70 3.66
CA GLY A 31 10.68 0.40 3.83
C GLY A 31 11.59 0.98 2.73
N ASN A 32 12.90 0.86 2.93
CA ASN A 32 13.90 1.41 2.00
C ASN A 32 13.85 0.74 0.62
N ARG A 33 14.18 1.50 -0.43
CA ARG A 33 14.22 1.06 -1.85
C ARG A 33 12.90 0.46 -2.36
N CYS A 34 11.79 0.65 -1.65
CA CYS A 34 10.45 0.29 -2.04
C CYS A 34 9.68 1.51 -2.57
N VAL A 35 8.78 1.29 -3.52
CA VAL A 35 7.96 2.35 -4.14
C VAL A 35 6.53 1.84 -4.31
N THR A 36 5.53 2.61 -3.91
CA THR A 36 4.14 2.28 -4.20
C THR A 36 3.82 2.59 -5.67
N VAL A 37 3.31 1.60 -6.37
CA VAL A 37 2.80 1.73 -7.75
C VAL A 37 1.34 2.17 -7.74
N ALA A 38 0.58 1.79 -6.71
CA ALA A 38 -0.79 2.22 -6.46
C ALA A 38 -1.13 2.15 -4.97
N THR A 39 -1.98 3.06 -4.50
CA THR A 39 -2.49 3.11 -3.11
C THR A 39 -4.00 3.37 -3.13
N ALA A 40 -4.79 2.57 -2.42
CA ALA A 40 -6.25 2.69 -2.42
C ALA A 40 -6.86 2.24 -1.09
N VAL A 41 -7.96 2.89 -0.68
CA VAL A 41 -8.80 2.39 0.43
C VAL A 41 -9.61 1.20 -0.08
N VAL A 42 -9.65 0.12 0.70
CA VAL A 42 -10.25 -1.17 0.32
C VAL A 42 -11.03 -1.79 1.47
N GLN A 43 -11.92 -2.72 1.11
CA GLN A 43 -12.45 -3.73 2.01
C GLN A 43 -11.92 -5.09 1.57
N VAL A 44 -11.23 -5.79 2.46
CA VAL A 44 -10.69 -7.12 2.17
C VAL A 44 -11.72 -8.16 2.55
N PHE A 45 -12.05 -9.03 1.60
CA PHE A 45 -12.88 -10.20 1.83
C PHE A 45 -12.05 -11.46 1.59
N LEU A 46 -12.28 -12.48 2.41
CA LEU A 46 -11.68 -13.80 2.23
C LEU A 46 -12.78 -14.80 1.90
N ALA A 47 -12.50 -15.66 0.92
CA ALA A 47 -13.37 -16.79 0.64
C ALA A 47 -13.37 -17.72 1.85
N SER A 48 -14.54 -18.23 2.20
CA SER A 48 -14.67 -19.23 3.25
C SER A 48 -13.90 -20.50 2.86
N ASN A 49 -13.31 -21.16 3.87
CA ASN A 49 -12.63 -22.44 3.66
C ASN A 49 -13.60 -23.47 3.05
N PRO A 50 -13.10 -24.44 2.25
CA PRO A 50 -13.90 -25.55 1.78
C PRO A 50 -14.70 -26.21 2.93
N PRO A 51 -15.96 -26.63 2.71
CA PRO A 51 -16.66 -26.76 1.43
C PRO A 51 -17.43 -25.50 0.96
N ALA A 52 -17.44 -24.42 1.74
CA ALA A 52 -18.29 -23.24 1.48
C ALA A 52 -17.63 -22.20 0.55
N LEU A 53 -17.17 -22.59 -0.64
CA LEU A 53 -16.41 -21.74 -1.57
C LEU A 53 -17.19 -20.53 -2.14
N ASN A 54 -18.52 -20.47 -1.99
CA ASN A 54 -19.37 -19.40 -2.52
C ASN A 54 -19.65 -18.26 -1.54
N ARG A 55 -19.03 -18.26 -0.35
CA ARG A 55 -19.22 -17.23 0.66
C ARG A 55 -17.94 -16.43 0.86
N TRP A 56 -18.09 -15.11 0.87
CA TRP A 56 -17.03 -14.17 1.19
C TRP A 56 -17.31 -13.55 2.54
N SER A 57 -16.32 -13.59 3.43
CA SER A 57 -16.39 -12.95 4.74
C SER A 57 -15.50 -11.71 4.76
N LYS A 58 -16.04 -10.58 5.24
CA LYS A 58 -15.27 -9.36 5.40
C LYS A 58 -14.19 -9.59 6.45
N ARG A 59 -12.93 -9.41 6.08
CA ARG A 59 -11.80 -9.54 6.99
C ARG A 59 -11.43 -8.20 7.63
N CYS A 60 -11.31 -7.14 6.83
CA CYS A 60 -10.98 -5.81 7.33
C CYS A 60 -11.33 -4.70 6.32
N THR A 61 -11.26 -3.46 6.79
CA THR A 61 -11.26 -2.24 5.97
C THR A 61 -9.97 -1.48 6.25
N GLY A 62 -9.31 -1.01 5.19
CA GLY A 62 -7.93 -0.53 5.29
C GLY A 62 -7.47 0.16 4.02
N VAL A 63 -6.17 0.40 3.94
CA VAL A 63 -5.49 0.91 2.76
C VAL A 63 -4.60 -0.20 2.19
N ALA A 64 -4.82 -0.54 0.92
CA ALA A 64 -3.96 -1.44 0.16
C ALA A 64 -2.91 -0.64 -0.62
N MET A 65 -1.67 -1.12 -0.58
CA MET A 65 -0.57 -0.61 -1.39
C MET A 65 0.00 -1.73 -2.25
N PHE A 66 0.10 -1.47 -3.55
CA PHE A 66 0.87 -2.30 -4.47
C PHE A 66 2.30 -1.76 -4.53
N ILE A 67 3.25 -2.54 -4.01
CA ILE A 67 4.62 -2.10 -3.72
C ILE A 67 5.59 -2.83 -4.64
N LYS A 68 6.47 -2.08 -5.27
CA LYS A 68 7.66 -2.59 -5.95
C LYS A 68 8.85 -2.56 -4.99
N ASP A 69 9.36 -3.73 -4.63
CA ASP A 69 10.58 -3.89 -3.84
C ASP A 69 11.77 -4.14 -4.79
N ASN A 70 12.63 -3.12 -4.94
CA ASN A 70 13.76 -3.21 -5.86
C ASN A 70 14.90 -4.07 -5.30
N GLU A 71 15.01 -4.23 -3.98
CA GLU A 71 16.04 -5.09 -3.37
C GLU A 71 15.74 -6.55 -3.65
N LYS A 72 14.48 -6.94 -3.42
CA LYS A 72 14.01 -8.32 -3.63
C LYS A 72 13.61 -8.63 -5.07
N ARG A 73 13.66 -7.63 -5.96
CA ARG A 73 13.20 -7.72 -7.35
C ARG A 73 11.79 -8.33 -7.44
N SER A 74 10.91 -7.93 -6.52
CA SER A 74 9.61 -8.54 -6.30
C SER A 74 8.53 -7.47 -6.10
N TYR A 75 7.28 -7.88 -6.20
CA TYR A 75 6.13 -7.01 -5.93
C TYR A 75 5.29 -7.60 -4.80
N PHE A 76 4.73 -6.73 -3.96
CA PHE A 76 3.90 -7.12 -2.83
C PHE A 76 2.63 -6.30 -2.78
N ILE A 77 1.55 -6.90 -2.28
CA ILE A 77 0.37 -6.16 -1.84
C ILE A 77 0.39 -6.18 -0.31
N ARG A 78 0.38 -5.01 0.31
CA ARG A 78 0.24 -4.85 1.76
C ARG A 78 -1.05 -4.12 2.06
N VAL A 79 -1.77 -4.58 3.09
CA VAL A 79 -3.00 -3.93 3.57
C VAL A 79 -2.80 -3.48 5.00
N TYR A 80 -3.01 -2.18 5.24
CA TYR A 80 -2.92 -1.55 6.55
C TYR A 80 -4.33 -1.23 7.04
N GLY A 81 -4.73 -1.73 8.22
CA GLY A 81 -6.04 -1.44 8.78
C GLY A 81 -6.16 0.03 9.23
N LEU A 82 -7.34 0.63 9.08
CA LEU A 82 -7.57 2.03 9.48
C LEU A 82 -7.39 2.27 10.99
N VAL A 83 -7.66 1.26 11.82
CA VAL A 83 -7.43 1.34 13.28
C VAL A 83 -5.94 1.55 13.59
N LEU A 84 -5.05 0.94 12.80
CA LEU A 84 -3.61 1.12 12.98
C LEU A 84 -3.19 2.57 12.70
N MET A 85 -3.80 3.24 11.71
CA MET A 85 -3.54 4.67 11.44
C MET A 85 -4.06 5.59 12.55
N SER A 86 -5.16 5.23 13.22
CA SER A 86 -5.67 6.03 14.36
C SER A 86 -4.71 6.04 15.56
N MET A 87 -3.95 4.96 15.76
CA MET A 87 -2.99 4.86 16.87
C MET A 87 -1.71 5.69 16.64
N PHE A 88 -1.35 5.97 15.38
CA PHE A 88 -0.16 6.77 15.07
C PHE A 88 -0.39 8.29 15.13
N ASN A 89 -1.64 8.76 15.23
CA ASN A 89 -1.98 10.19 15.32
C ASN A 89 -2.18 10.69 16.78
N GLN A 90 -1.79 9.90 17.80
CA GLN A 90 -1.94 10.26 19.22
C GLN A 90 -0.63 10.38 20.00
N VAL A 91 0.50 10.62 19.33
CA VAL A 91 1.80 10.90 19.99
C VAL A 91 2.30 12.29 19.62
#